data_AF-A0A5C7WTS7-F1
#
_entry.id   AF-A0A5C7WTS7-F1
#
_cell.length_a   1.000
_cell.length_b   1.000
_cell.length_c   1.000
_cell.angle_alpha   90.00
_cell.angle_beta   90.00
_cell.angle_gamma   90.00
#
_symmetry.space_group_name_H-M   'P 1'
#
loop_
_entity.id
_entity.type
_entity.pdbx_description
1 polymer ?
#
loop_
_entity_poly.entity_id
_entity_poly.type
_entity_poly.pdbx_seq_one_letter_code
_entity_poly.pdbx_strand_id
1 'polypeptide(L)'
;MRKWKRVETADGPRFRSALAPHECALLRNMVTSVQGMFDERESAAPSDPLEQITGIRTGNAEPPEDATMRRLLPDFFKPQRDHPAGSAAAESLNGALRSLHEPDIIDAKRAAAQRLLDTLPADGGRFELTEGDANAWIAAVNDVRLALGTMLEIGPQGPDRLPDDHPLAGHLDVYQWLTVLQEYLVLGLMGKPIR
;
A
#
# COMPACT_ATOMS: atom_id res chain seq x y z
N MET A 1 15.72 -8.64 -8.72
CA MET A 1 14.91 -9.56 -7.88
C MET A 1 14.77 -10.90 -8.57
N ARG A 2 14.89 -12.02 -7.83
CA ARG A 2 14.73 -13.38 -8.39
C ARG A 2 13.27 -13.85 -8.28
N LYS A 3 12.77 -14.56 -9.30
CA LYS A 3 11.42 -15.15 -9.29
C LYS A 3 11.14 -15.90 -7.98
N TRP A 4 9.93 -15.75 -7.46
CA TRP A 4 9.48 -16.47 -6.27
C TRP A 4 9.44 -17.97 -6.53
N LYS A 5 9.77 -18.77 -5.52
CA LYS A 5 9.59 -20.22 -5.53
C LYS A 5 8.64 -20.61 -4.40
N ARG A 6 7.49 -21.18 -4.77
CA ARG A 6 6.58 -21.82 -3.81
C ARG A 6 7.13 -23.19 -3.42
N VAL A 7 7.14 -23.47 -2.12
CA VAL A 7 7.54 -24.75 -1.55
C VAL A 7 6.47 -25.17 -0.56
N GLU A 8 5.90 -26.36 -0.74
CA GLU A 8 4.97 -26.94 0.22
C GLU A 8 5.75 -27.49 1.42
N THR A 9 5.33 -27.13 2.63
CA THR A 9 5.90 -27.64 3.89
C THR A 9 4.79 -28.21 4.77
N ALA A 10 5.15 -28.87 5.88
CA ALA A 10 4.16 -29.42 6.81
C ALA A 10 3.27 -28.33 7.44
N ASP A 11 3.80 -27.10 7.58
CA ASP A 11 3.12 -25.95 8.18
C ASP A 11 2.46 -25.04 7.12
N GLY A 12 2.28 -25.54 5.89
CA GLY A 12 1.72 -24.81 4.76
C GLY A 12 2.77 -24.28 3.77
N PRO A 13 2.35 -23.50 2.77
CA PRO A 13 3.23 -23.03 1.71
C PRO A 13 4.23 -21.98 2.21
N ARG A 14 5.43 -22.04 1.64
CA ARG A 14 6.51 -21.06 1.83
C ARG A 14 6.90 -20.44 0.49
N PHE A 15 7.25 -19.15 0.52
CA PHE A 15 7.59 -18.38 -0.67
C PHE A 15 9.03 -17.89 -0.56
N ARG A 16 9.92 -18.45 -1.37
CA ARG A 16 11.35 -18.14 -1.35
C ARG A 16 11.72 -17.19 -2.48
N SER A 17 12.52 -16.17 -2.19
CA SER A 17 13.07 -15.27 -3.21
C SER A 17 14.46 -14.78 -2.79
N ALA A 18 15.05 -13.91 -3.60
CA ALA A 18 16.26 -13.18 -3.27
C ALA A 18 16.22 -11.75 -3.83
N LEU A 19 16.73 -10.81 -3.04
CA LEU A 19 16.88 -9.40 -3.39
C LEU A 19 18.34 -8.98 -3.31
N ALA A 20 18.75 -8.03 -4.15
CA ALA A 20 20.05 -7.39 -4.03
C ALA A 20 20.04 -6.37 -2.88
N PRO A 21 21.22 -5.99 -2.32
CA PRO A 21 21.29 -5.04 -1.21
C PRO A 21 20.59 -3.70 -1.51
N HIS A 22 20.80 -3.15 -2.72
CA HIS A 22 20.16 -1.90 -3.14
C HIS A 22 18.63 -2.03 -3.30
N GLU A 23 18.12 -3.20 -3.72
CA GLU A 23 16.68 -3.46 -3.80
C GLU A 23 16.04 -3.47 -2.40
N CYS A 24 16.72 -4.08 -1.42
CA CYS A 24 16.27 -4.04 -0.03
C CYS A 24 16.29 -2.63 0.55
N ALA A 25 17.37 -1.88 0.34
CA ALA A 25 17.46 -0.50 0.82
C ALA A 25 16.35 0.38 0.21
N LEU A 26 16.12 0.25 -1.10
CA LEU A 26 15.07 0.96 -1.81
C LEU A 26 13.69 0.60 -1.25
N LEU A 27 13.37 -0.70 -1.12
CA LEU A 27 12.07 -1.14 -0.61
C LEU A 27 11.84 -0.69 0.84
N ARG A 28 12.87 -0.78 1.69
CA ARG A 28 12.82 -0.29 3.07
C ARG A 28 12.47 1.19 3.11
N ASN A 29 13.20 2.01 2.36
CA ASN A 29 12.98 3.46 2.35
C ASN A 29 11.55 3.80 1.89
N MET A 30 11.07 3.19 0.80
CA MET A 30 9.73 3.47 0.29
C MET A 30 8.61 3.04 1.25
N VAL A 31 8.74 1.85 1.86
CA VAL A 31 7.74 1.35 2.82
C VAL A 31 7.74 2.20 4.08
N THR A 32 8.92 2.60 4.58
CA THR A 32 9.03 3.53 5.71
C THR A 32 8.44 4.91 5.39
N SER A 33 8.66 5.44 4.18
CA SER A 33 8.02 6.70 3.76
C SER A 33 6.50 6.62 3.77
N VAL A 34 5.91 5.53 3.26
CA VAL A 34 4.46 5.32 3.27
C VAL A 34 3.92 5.16 4.70
N GLN A 35 4.64 4.46 5.58
CA GLN A 35 4.29 4.41 7.02
C GLN A 35 4.28 5.80 7.65
N GLY A 36 5.27 6.64 7.36
CA GLY A 36 5.32 8.02 7.84
C GLY A 36 4.09 8.84 7.43
N MET A 37 3.59 8.66 6.20
CA MET A 37 2.35 9.31 5.75
C MET A 37 1.12 8.87 6.56
N PHE A 38 1.06 7.59 6.96
CA PHE A 38 -0.01 7.09 7.84
C PHE A 38 0.12 7.64 9.26
N ASP A 39 1.34 7.77 9.78
CA ASP A 39 1.64 8.36 11.08
C ASP A 39 1.22 9.83 11.15
N GLU A 40 1.55 10.60 10.11
CA GLU A 40 1.10 11.98 9.98
C GLU A 40 -0.43 12.05 9.94
N ARG A 41 -1.08 11.19 9.14
CA ARG A 41 -2.54 11.19 9.00
C ARG A 41 -3.27 10.85 10.30
N GLU A 42 -2.81 9.85 11.04
CA GLU A 42 -3.41 9.50 12.33
C GLU A 42 -3.15 10.58 13.38
N SER A 43 -1.95 11.15 13.43
CA SER A 43 -1.63 12.21 14.40
C SER A 43 -2.42 13.51 14.18
N ALA A 44 -2.90 13.74 12.94
CA ALA A 44 -3.77 14.86 12.60
C ALA A 44 -5.25 14.63 12.94
N ALA A 45 -5.64 13.41 13.36
CA ALA A 45 -7.02 13.12 13.72
C ALA A 45 -7.46 13.89 14.97
N PRO A 46 -8.73 14.35 15.03
CA PRO A 46 -9.23 15.06 16.20
C PRO A 46 -9.24 14.15 17.44
N SER A 47 -8.76 14.66 18.58
CA SER A 47 -8.87 13.94 19.85
C SER A 47 -10.33 13.93 20.30
N ASP A 48 -10.88 12.73 20.51
CA ASP A 48 -12.25 12.55 20.99
C ASP A 48 -12.24 12.22 22.50
N PRO A 49 -12.78 13.09 23.37
CA PRO A 49 -12.88 12.82 24.81
C PRO A 49 -13.68 11.54 25.15
N LEU A 50 -14.58 11.10 24.26
CA LEU A 50 -15.37 9.87 24.44
C LEU A 50 -14.56 8.61 24.09
N GLU A 51 -13.42 8.72 23.41
CA GLU A 51 -12.53 7.59 23.12
C GLU A 51 -12.07 6.91 24.41
N GLN A 52 -11.73 7.69 25.44
CA GLN A 52 -11.29 7.16 26.74
C GLN A 52 -12.39 6.37 27.48
N ILE A 53 -13.66 6.61 27.13
CA ILE A 53 -14.83 5.97 27.76
C ILE A 53 -15.29 4.77 26.94
N THR A 54 -15.25 4.87 25.61
CA THR A 54 -15.82 3.87 24.69
C THR A 54 -14.78 2.92 24.10
N GLY A 55 -13.50 3.32 24.09
CA GLY A 55 -12.42 2.62 23.40
C GLY A 55 -12.49 2.72 21.87
N ILE A 56 -13.44 3.48 21.32
CA ILE A 56 -13.60 3.68 19.87
C ILE A 56 -12.78 4.89 19.46
N ARG A 57 -11.76 4.67 18.63
CA ARG A 57 -10.97 5.73 18.01
C ARG A 57 -11.79 6.41 16.92
N THR A 58 -11.81 7.74 16.97
CA THR A 58 -12.48 8.57 15.97
C THR A 58 -11.44 9.10 14.99
N GLY A 59 -11.51 8.67 13.74
CA GLY A 59 -10.62 9.12 12.65
C GLY A 59 -11.04 10.46 12.04
N ASN A 60 -10.27 10.89 11.05
CA ASN A 60 -10.52 12.12 10.31
C ASN A 60 -11.84 12.10 9.52
N ALA A 61 -12.68 13.12 9.71
CA ALA A 61 -13.91 13.29 8.93
C ALA A 61 -13.69 13.98 7.57
N GLU A 62 -12.58 14.70 7.41
CA GLU A 62 -12.20 15.32 6.13
C GLU A 62 -11.34 14.38 5.29
N PRO A 63 -11.48 14.37 3.95
CA PRO A 63 -10.62 13.56 3.09
C PRO A 63 -9.16 14.04 3.19
N PRO A 64 -8.17 13.17 2.91
CA PRO A 64 -6.77 13.62 2.83
C PRO A 64 -6.59 14.75 1.81
N GLU A 65 -5.69 15.70 2.09
CA GLU A 65 -5.43 16.84 1.18
C GLU A 65 -4.55 16.46 -0.02
N ASP A 66 -3.56 15.60 0.23
CA ASP A 66 -2.64 15.11 -0.79
C ASP A 66 -3.26 13.97 -1.62
N ALA A 67 -2.97 13.97 -2.93
CA ALA A 67 -3.53 13.02 -3.88
C ALA A 67 -3.09 11.57 -3.62
N THR A 68 -1.86 11.37 -3.15
CA THR A 68 -1.29 10.07 -2.78
C THR A 68 -2.08 9.46 -1.63
N MET A 69 -2.32 10.23 -0.57
CA MET A 69 -3.13 9.77 0.56
C MET A 69 -4.59 9.52 0.18
N ARG A 70 -5.19 10.36 -0.68
CA ARG A 70 -6.54 10.07 -1.22
C ARG A 70 -6.60 8.78 -2.02
N ARG A 71 -5.49 8.39 -2.66
CA ARG A 71 -5.41 7.11 -3.39
C ARG A 71 -5.30 5.92 -2.44
N LEU A 72 -4.55 6.07 -1.34
CA LEU A 72 -4.35 5.04 -0.32
C LEU A 72 -5.56 4.86 0.60
N LEU A 73 -6.26 5.95 0.91
CA LEU A 73 -7.46 6.02 1.74
C LEU A 73 -8.61 6.66 0.92
N PRO A 74 -9.13 5.95 -0.09
CA PRO A 74 -10.19 6.47 -0.94
C PRO A 74 -11.52 6.60 -0.19
N ASP A 75 -12.41 7.45 -0.70
CA ASP A 75 -13.78 7.51 -0.23
C ASP A 75 -14.51 6.15 -0.37
N PHE A 76 -15.32 5.84 0.64
CA PHE A 76 -16.11 4.61 0.73
C PHE A 76 -17.23 4.56 -0.31
N PHE A 77 -17.81 5.72 -0.60
CA PHE A 77 -18.92 5.87 -1.54
C PHE A 77 -18.55 6.84 -2.65
N LYS A 78 -18.73 6.38 -3.90
CA LYS A 78 -18.62 7.22 -5.10
C LYS A 78 -19.99 7.29 -5.80
N PRO A 79 -20.60 8.49 -5.91
CA PRO A 79 -21.88 8.63 -6.59
C PRO A 79 -21.74 8.24 -8.07
N GLN A 80 -22.66 7.43 -8.58
CA GLN A 80 -22.66 6.96 -9.98
C GLN A 80 -23.27 7.97 -10.96
N ARG A 81 -24.02 8.95 -10.45
CA ARG A 81 -24.68 10.03 -11.20
C ARG A 81 -24.67 11.30 -10.37
N ASP A 82 -24.65 12.44 -11.04
CA ASP A 82 -24.85 13.72 -10.38
C ASP A 82 -26.25 13.73 -9.75
N HIS A 83 -26.30 13.86 -8.42
CA HIS A 83 -27.55 13.93 -7.70
C HIS A 83 -28.08 15.37 -7.73
N PRO A 84 -29.39 15.61 -7.92
CA PRO A 84 -29.95 16.97 -7.95
C PRO A 84 -29.69 17.79 -6.68
N ALA A 85 -29.49 17.11 -5.55
CA ALA A 85 -29.15 17.73 -4.26
C ALA A 85 -27.64 18.03 -4.09
N GLY A 86 -26.82 17.84 -5.13
CA GLY A 86 -25.36 18.03 -5.09
C GLY A 86 -24.61 16.90 -4.38
N SER A 87 -23.33 17.14 -4.08
CA SER A 87 -22.41 16.18 -3.45
C SER A 87 -22.49 16.13 -1.92
N ALA A 88 -23.18 17.08 -1.28
CA ALA A 88 -23.17 17.27 0.18
C ALA A 88 -23.58 16.02 0.98
N ALA A 89 -24.59 15.26 0.52
CA ALA A 89 -25.01 14.02 1.18
C ALA A 89 -23.95 12.92 1.08
N ALA A 90 -23.25 12.82 -0.06
CA ALA A 90 -22.17 11.86 -0.26
C ALA A 90 -20.92 12.25 0.54
N GLU A 91 -20.60 13.54 0.62
CA GLU A 91 -19.52 14.08 1.44
C GLU A 91 -19.76 13.81 2.93
N SER A 92 -20.97 14.09 3.43
CA SER A 92 -21.36 13.80 4.81
C SER A 92 -21.28 12.31 5.14
N LEU A 93 -21.76 11.44 4.24
CA LEU A 93 -21.65 9.99 4.39
C LEU A 93 -20.20 9.52 4.43
N ASN A 94 -19.36 9.97 3.49
CA ASN A 94 -17.95 9.61 3.44
C ASN A 94 -17.18 10.12 4.66
N GLY A 95 -17.51 11.31 5.17
CA GLY A 95 -16.92 11.85 6.39
C GLY A 95 -17.22 10.98 7.61
N ALA A 96 -18.48 10.56 7.78
CA ALA A 96 -18.86 9.65 8.85
C ALA A 96 -18.16 8.28 8.74
N LEU A 97 -18.09 7.71 7.53
CA LEU A 97 -17.45 6.41 7.30
C LEU A 97 -15.93 6.46 7.50
N ARG A 98 -15.23 7.53 7.06
CA ARG A 98 -13.81 7.71 7.35
C ARG A 98 -13.56 7.85 8.84
N SER A 99 -14.37 8.65 9.53
CA SER A 99 -14.24 8.82 10.97
C SER A 99 -14.37 7.48 11.73
N LEU A 100 -15.22 6.58 11.26
CA LEU A 100 -15.41 5.27 11.89
C LEU A 100 -14.37 4.21 11.50
N HIS A 101 -13.92 4.20 10.24
CA HIS A 101 -13.17 3.06 9.69
C HIS A 101 -11.72 3.37 9.31
N GLU A 102 -11.36 4.63 9.11
CA GLU A 102 -10.00 5.01 8.72
C GLU A 102 -8.94 4.55 9.74
N PRO A 103 -9.15 4.60 11.07
CA PRO A 103 -8.17 4.11 12.05
C PRO A 103 -7.81 2.63 11.85
N ASP A 104 -8.82 1.77 11.69
CA ASP A 104 -8.59 0.33 11.51
C ASP A 104 -7.93 0.01 10.16
N ILE A 105 -8.26 0.78 9.11
CA ILE A 105 -7.61 0.66 7.80
C ILE A 105 -6.13 1.06 7.91
N ILE A 106 -5.83 2.16 8.59
CA ILE A 106 -4.46 2.62 8.81
C ILE A 106 -3.66 1.57 9.60
N ASP A 107 -4.23 1.00 10.66
CA ASP A 107 -3.59 -0.06 11.45
C ASP A 107 -3.28 -1.30 10.60
N ALA A 108 -4.23 -1.74 9.78
CA ALA A 108 -4.02 -2.88 8.90
C ALA A 108 -2.90 -2.62 7.88
N LYS A 109 -2.85 -1.41 7.32
CA LYS A 109 -1.79 -0.99 6.38
C LYS A 109 -0.42 -0.92 7.05
N ARG A 110 -0.35 -0.35 8.26
CA ARG A 110 0.89 -0.32 9.05
C ARG A 110 1.37 -1.71 9.44
N ALA A 111 0.47 -2.59 9.86
CA ALA A 111 0.81 -3.96 10.20
C ALA A 111 1.37 -4.73 8.99
N ALA A 112 0.80 -4.51 7.79
CA ALA A 112 1.33 -5.09 6.56
C ALA A 112 2.73 -4.55 6.21
N ALA A 113 2.91 -3.22 6.30
CA ALA A 113 4.20 -2.58 6.09
C ALA A 113 5.27 -3.07 7.08
N GLN A 114 4.91 -3.19 8.36
CA GLN A 114 5.83 -3.67 9.40
C GLN A 114 6.24 -5.12 9.16
N ARG A 115 5.30 -6.02 8.83
CA ARG A 115 5.63 -7.40 8.47
C ARG A 115 6.56 -7.49 7.27
N LEU A 116 6.38 -6.61 6.27
CA LEU A 116 7.31 -6.54 5.16
C LEU A 116 8.72 -6.15 5.66
N LEU A 117 8.83 -5.10 6.46
CA LEU A 117 10.12 -4.63 7.00
C LEU A 117 10.82 -5.68 7.87
N ASP A 118 10.06 -6.41 8.68
CA ASP A 118 10.56 -7.46 9.58
C ASP A 118 11.10 -8.68 8.82
N THR A 119 10.52 -8.97 7.64
CA THR A 119 10.88 -10.13 6.82
C THR A 119 11.81 -9.79 5.64
N LEU A 120 12.13 -8.50 5.46
CA LEU A 120 13.06 -8.01 4.44
C LEU A 120 14.51 -8.19 4.90
N PRO A 121 15.36 -8.94 4.16
CA PRO A 121 16.76 -9.13 4.56
C PRO A 121 17.53 -7.81 4.57
N ALA A 122 18.30 -7.57 5.64
CA ALA A 122 19.00 -6.31 5.89
C ALA A 122 19.98 -5.92 4.76
N ASP A 123 20.83 -6.85 4.35
CA ASP A 123 21.89 -6.65 3.35
C ASP A 123 21.59 -7.32 2.01
N GLY A 124 20.31 -7.61 1.73
CA GLY A 124 19.92 -8.47 0.61
C GLY A 124 20.20 -9.95 0.84
N GLY A 125 20.08 -10.74 -0.21
CA GLY A 125 20.21 -12.19 -0.17
C GLY A 125 18.88 -12.92 -0.22
N ARG A 126 18.91 -14.21 0.13
CA ARG A 126 17.74 -15.09 0.09
C ARG A 126 16.88 -14.90 1.32
N PHE A 127 15.57 -14.98 1.15
CA PHE A 127 14.60 -14.94 2.23
C PHE A 127 13.41 -15.86 1.91
N GLU A 128 12.65 -16.19 2.95
CA GLU A 128 11.47 -17.04 2.88
C GLU A 128 10.32 -16.35 3.61
N LEU A 129 9.14 -16.35 3.00
CA LEU A 129 7.91 -15.83 3.58
C LEU A 129 6.94 -16.96 3.89
N THR A 130 6.22 -16.79 5.00
CA THR A 130 4.96 -17.53 5.24
C THR A 130 3.87 -17.01 4.29
N GLU A 131 2.75 -17.71 4.19
CA GLU A 131 1.59 -17.21 3.43
C GLU A 131 1.03 -15.90 4.01
N GLY A 132 1.02 -15.75 5.33
CA GLY A 132 0.61 -14.51 5.99
C GLY A 132 1.53 -13.35 5.62
N ASP A 133 2.84 -13.55 5.65
CA ASP A 133 3.81 -12.50 5.32
C ASP A 133 3.81 -12.19 3.82
N ALA A 134 3.57 -13.19 2.95
CA ALA A 134 3.39 -12.97 1.52
C ALA A 134 2.16 -12.07 1.22
N ASN A 135 1.04 -12.28 1.92
CA ASN A 135 -0.13 -11.40 1.79
C ASN A 135 0.16 -9.98 2.32
N ALA A 136 0.88 -9.86 3.44
CA ALA A 136 1.32 -8.57 3.96
C ALA A 136 2.24 -7.83 2.97
N TRP A 137 3.17 -8.55 2.34
CA TRP A 137 4.02 -8.02 1.28
C TRP A 137 3.21 -7.49 0.10
N ILE A 138 2.19 -8.23 -0.36
CA ILE A 138 1.32 -7.75 -1.45
C ILE A 138 0.63 -6.44 -1.06
N ALA A 139 0.06 -6.36 0.14
CA ALA A 139 -0.63 -5.16 0.60
C ALA A 139 0.32 -3.96 0.69
N ALA A 140 1.49 -4.13 1.32
CA ALA A 140 2.47 -3.06 1.47
C ALA A 140 3.09 -2.61 0.14
N VAL A 141 3.46 -3.55 -0.74
CA VAL A 141 3.98 -3.22 -2.07
C VAL A 141 2.91 -2.53 -2.91
N ASN A 142 1.65 -2.96 -2.81
CA ASN A 142 0.54 -2.30 -3.49
C ASN A 142 0.39 -0.85 -3.04
N ASP A 143 0.48 -0.57 -1.74
CA ASP A 143 0.39 0.79 -1.21
C ASP A 143 1.53 1.68 -1.74
N VAL A 144 2.78 1.18 -1.73
CA VAL A 144 3.91 1.90 -2.34
C VAL A 144 3.67 2.15 -3.84
N ARG A 145 3.13 1.16 -4.57
CA ARG A 145 2.82 1.33 -6.00
C ARG A 145 1.71 2.33 -6.25
N LEU A 146 0.66 2.33 -5.45
CA LEU A 146 -0.42 3.31 -5.55
C LEU A 146 0.10 4.72 -5.28
N ALA A 147 1.01 4.85 -4.31
CA ALA A 147 1.64 6.13 -4.00
C ALA A 147 2.49 6.63 -5.17
N LEU A 148 3.45 5.82 -5.64
CA LEU A 148 4.30 6.17 -6.79
C LEU A 148 3.48 6.41 -8.05
N GLY A 149 2.47 5.57 -8.33
CA GLY A 149 1.62 5.71 -9.50
C GLY A 149 0.81 7.00 -9.50
N THR A 150 0.43 7.51 -8.32
CA THR A 150 -0.25 8.80 -8.20
C THR A 150 0.71 9.94 -8.51
N MET A 151 1.93 9.91 -7.96
CA MET A 151 2.97 10.91 -8.23
C MET A 151 3.42 10.93 -9.70
N LEU A 152 3.39 9.76 -10.35
CA LEU A 152 3.72 9.58 -11.77
C LEU A 152 2.54 9.81 -12.72
N GLU A 153 1.35 10.14 -12.19
CA GLU A 153 0.11 10.28 -12.96
C GLU A 153 -0.21 9.05 -13.85
N ILE A 154 0.10 7.86 -13.35
CA ILE A 154 -0.17 6.59 -14.06
C ILE A 154 -1.67 6.31 -14.06
N GLY A 155 -2.27 6.36 -15.25
CA GLY A 155 -3.66 6.01 -15.51
C GLY A 155 -3.83 5.16 -16.77
N PRO A 156 -5.07 4.88 -17.21
CA PRO A 156 -5.35 4.08 -18.42
C PRO A 156 -4.75 4.64 -19.72
N GLN A 157 -4.44 5.95 -19.73
CA GLN A 157 -3.80 6.68 -20.82
C GLN A 157 -2.43 7.24 -20.40
N GLY A 158 -1.89 6.77 -19.26
CA GLY A 158 -0.60 7.20 -18.75
C GLY A 158 0.55 6.72 -19.64
N PRO A 159 1.73 7.35 -19.57
CA PRO A 159 2.85 6.99 -20.42
C PRO A 159 3.42 5.61 -20.04
N ASP A 160 3.55 4.71 -21.02
CA ASP A 160 4.26 3.42 -20.84
C ASP A 160 5.76 3.63 -20.57
N ARG A 161 6.31 4.76 -21.01
CA ARG A 161 7.70 5.17 -20.83
C ARG A 161 7.80 6.70 -20.74
N LEU A 162 8.67 7.17 -19.84
CA LEU A 162 9.10 8.57 -19.78
C LEU A 162 10.41 8.75 -20.56
N PRO A 163 10.68 9.93 -21.13
CA PRO A 163 11.99 10.27 -21.69
C PRO A 163 13.12 10.03 -20.68
N ASP A 164 14.31 9.64 -21.14
CA ASP A 164 15.43 9.29 -20.27
C ASP A 164 15.94 10.50 -19.44
N ASP A 165 15.69 11.72 -19.91
CA ASP A 165 16.00 12.98 -19.23
C ASP A 165 14.86 13.48 -18.32
N HIS A 166 13.74 12.76 -18.26
CA HIS A 166 12.62 13.13 -17.41
C HIS A 166 12.99 12.99 -15.91
N PRO A 167 12.73 13.99 -15.05
CA PRO A 167 13.11 13.96 -13.64
C PRO A 167 12.59 12.72 -12.86
N LEU A 168 11.46 12.18 -13.30
CA LEU A 168 10.82 11.01 -12.70
C LEU A 168 11.08 9.68 -13.42
N ALA A 169 11.97 9.63 -14.42
CA ALA A 169 12.25 8.40 -15.17
C ALA A 169 12.64 7.23 -14.24
N GLY A 170 13.53 7.47 -13.28
CA GLY A 170 13.92 6.46 -12.29
C GLY A 170 12.77 6.01 -11.38
N HIS A 171 11.79 6.88 -11.09
CA HIS A 171 10.61 6.50 -10.31
C HIS A 171 9.68 5.55 -11.09
N LEU A 172 9.59 5.73 -12.42
CA LEU A 172 8.83 4.81 -13.28
C LEU A 172 9.48 3.43 -13.32
N ASP A 173 10.81 3.34 -13.41
CA ASP A 173 11.52 2.06 -13.35
C ASP A 173 11.25 1.32 -12.04
N VAL A 174 11.24 2.05 -10.92
CA VAL A 174 10.90 1.49 -9.60
C VAL A 174 9.45 1.02 -9.56
N TYR A 175 8.50 1.81 -10.09
CA TYR A 175 7.10 1.42 -10.19
C TYR A 175 6.92 0.13 -11.00
N GLN A 176 7.59 0.01 -12.15
CA GLN A 176 7.55 -1.19 -12.99
C GLN A 176 8.21 -2.39 -12.28
N TRP A 177 9.32 -2.19 -11.60
CA TRP A 177 9.97 -3.23 -10.80
C TRP A 177 9.06 -3.76 -9.68
N LEU A 178 8.41 -2.87 -8.92
CA LEU A 178 7.41 -3.25 -7.92
C LEU A 178 6.22 -3.98 -8.56
N THR A 179 5.87 -3.62 -9.79
CA THR A 179 4.79 -4.27 -10.56
C THR A 179 5.08 -5.74 -10.78
N VAL A 180 6.25 -6.02 -11.33
CA VAL A 180 6.71 -7.39 -11.57
C VAL A 180 6.88 -8.15 -10.24
N LEU A 181 7.36 -7.46 -9.19
CA LEU A 181 7.51 -8.07 -7.87
C LEU A 181 6.21 -8.59 -7.30
N GLN A 182 5.17 -7.74 -7.32
CA GLN A 182 3.84 -8.09 -6.83
C GLN A 182 3.20 -9.17 -7.71
N GLU A 183 3.29 -9.06 -9.04
CA GLU A 183 2.74 -10.04 -9.97
C GLU A 183 3.29 -11.45 -9.69
N TYR A 184 4.61 -11.59 -9.58
CA TYR A 184 5.22 -12.89 -9.30
C TYR A 184 4.83 -13.45 -7.93
N LEU A 185 4.66 -12.60 -6.92
CA LEU A 185 4.22 -13.05 -5.58
C LEU A 185 2.76 -13.52 -5.61
N VAL A 186 1.88 -12.79 -6.30
CA VAL A 186 0.48 -13.18 -6.53
C VAL A 186 0.39 -14.52 -7.26
N LEU A 187 1.14 -14.69 -8.35
CA LEU A 187 1.18 -15.96 -9.08
C LEU A 187 1.66 -17.11 -8.19
N GLY A 188 2.67 -16.86 -7.35
CA GLY A 188 3.14 -17.81 -6.35
C GLY A 188 2.03 -18.21 -5.37
N LEU A 189 1.31 -17.25 -4.79
CA LEU A 189 0.20 -17.50 -3.87
C LEU A 189 -0.94 -18.27 -4.53
N MET A 190 -1.23 -17.99 -5.80
CA MET A 190 -2.22 -18.73 -6.59
C MET A 190 -1.76 -20.13 -7.03
N GLY A 191 -0.51 -20.51 -6.77
CA GLY A 191 0.07 -21.78 -7.27
C GLY A 191 0.21 -21.83 -8.79
N LYS A 192 0.20 -20.67 -9.46
CA LYS A 192 0.34 -20.58 -10.92
C LYS A 192 1.82 -20.56 -11.33
N PRO A 193 2.16 -21.10 -12.51
CA PRO A 193 3.53 -21.05 -12.99
C PRO A 193 3.98 -19.61 -13.24
N ILE A 194 5.14 -19.25 -12.69
CA ILE A 194 5.79 -17.95 -12.92
C ILE A 194 6.63 -18.08 -14.20
N ARG A 195 6.05 -17.67 -15.33
CA ARG A 195 6.70 -17.74 -16.65
C ARG A 195 7.84 -16.74 -16.79
#